data_AF-K2ARG7-F1
#
_entry.id   AF-K2ARG7-F1
#
_cell.length_a   1.000
_cell.length_b   1.000
_cell.length_c   1.000
_cell.angle_alpha   90.00
_cell.angle_beta   90.00
_cell.angle_gamma   90.00
#
_symmetry.space_group_name_H-M   'P 1'
#
loop_
_entity.id
_entity.type
_entity.pdbx_description
1 polymer ?
#
loop_
_entity_poly.entity_id
_entity_poly.type
_entity_poly.pdbx_seq_one_letter_code
_entity_poly.pdbx_strand_id
1 'polypeptide(L)'
;MKFSNYISISLNKITVEKASYFLNKNVLYIIFGLLVFVSAFYFLFYYFNGLGLAYNDARSHLDIGRRVVEGLKPGLAQLGSVWLPLPHILMVPSIWNDFMWHSGLAG
;
A
#
# COMPACT_ATOMS: atom_id res chain seq x y z
N MET A 1 -14.07 -53.86 13.96
CA MET A 1 -13.35 -52.85 13.17
C MET A 1 -13.22 -51.59 14.03
N LYS A 2 -12.08 -51.42 14.74
CA LYS A 2 -11.86 -50.30 15.66
C LYS A 2 -11.07 -49.21 14.95
N PHE A 3 -11.73 -48.11 14.61
CA PHE A 3 -11.07 -46.87 14.25
C PHE A 3 -11.63 -45.76 15.11
N SER A 4 -10.83 -45.25 16.05
CA SER A 4 -10.68 -43.81 16.19
C SER A 4 -9.51 -43.48 17.13
N ASN A 5 -8.39 -43.06 16.56
CA ASN A 5 -7.36 -42.32 17.28
C ASN A 5 -7.71 -40.84 17.18
N TYR A 6 -8.42 -40.31 18.17
CA TYR A 6 -8.57 -38.86 18.31
C TYR A 6 -7.29 -38.31 18.94
N ILE A 7 -6.55 -37.49 18.19
CA ILE A 7 -5.44 -36.70 18.73
C ILE A 7 -6.06 -35.62 19.62
N SER A 8 -5.98 -35.80 20.95
CA SER A 8 -6.39 -34.78 21.90
C SER A 8 -5.28 -33.75 22.06
N ILE A 9 -5.42 -32.61 21.39
CA ILE A 9 -4.52 -31.48 21.58
C ILE A 9 -4.85 -30.84 22.94
N SER A 10 -4.04 -31.15 23.96
CA SER A 10 -4.07 -30.49 25.26
C SER A 10 -3.24 -29.20 25.19
N LEU A 11 -3.88 -28.06 24.96
CA LEU A 11 -3.22 -26.75 25.08
C LEU A 11 -3.19 -26.32 26.54
N ASN A 12 -2.02 -25.92 27.03
CA ASN A 12 -1.88 -25.36 28.36
C ASN A 12 -2.63 -24.02 28.43
N LYS A 13 -3.71 -23.98 29.22
CA LYS A 13 -4.61 -22.81 29.38
C LYS A 13 -3.84 -21.52 29.74
N ILE A 14 -2.80 -21.62 30.56
CA ILE A 14 -1.97 -20.48 30.98
C ILE A 14 -1.19 -19.91 29.79
N THR A 15 -0.73 -20.76 28.87
CA THR A 15 0.00 -20.33 27.68
C THR A 15 -0.94 -19.61 26.71
N VAL A 16 -2.16 -20.12 26.56
CA VAL A 16 -3.20 -19.52 25.72
C VAL A 16 -3.64 -18.15 26.26
N GLU A 17 -3.85 -18.03 27.57
CA GLU A 17 -4.23 -16.75 28.20
C GLU A 17 -3.14 -15.69 28.07
N LYS A 18 -1.86 -16.07 28.27
CA LYS A 18 -0.72 -15.15 28.07
C LYS A 18 -0.60 -14.69 26.62
N ALA A 19 -0.74 -15.61 25.67
CA ALA A 19 -0.69 -15.28 24.24
C ALA A 19 -1.84 -14.35 23.84
N SER A 20 -3.06 -14.64 24.31
CA SER A 20 -4.23 -13.78 24.09
C SER A 20 -4.02 -12.38 24.68
N TYR A 21 -3.49 -12.28 25.90
CA TYR A 21 -3.17 -11.00 26.52
C TYR A 21 -2.14 -10.20 25.71
N PHE A 22 -1.06 -10.85 25.27
CA PHE A 22 -0.03 -10.23 24.43
C PHE A 22 -0.59 -9.74 23.10
N LEU A 23 -1.39 -10.57 22.42
CA LEU A 23 -2.02 -10.21 21.14
C LEU A 23 -2.96 -9.03 21.31
N ASN A 24 -3.87 -9.08 22.28
CA ASN A 24 -4.81 -7.98 22.53
C ASN A 24 -4.09 -6.68 22.87
N LYS A 25 -2.99 -6.75 23.64
CA LYS A 25 -2.19 -5.58 23.99
C LYS A 25 -1.49 -4.94 22.78
N ASN A 26 -1.07 -5.76 21.80
CA ASN A 26 -0.24 -5.30 20.67
C ASN A 26 -0.95 -5.36 19.31
N VAL A 27 -2.25 -5.66 19.29
CA VAL A 27 -3.01 -5.98 18.07
C VAL A 27 -2.87 -4.89 17.00
N LEU A 28 -2.93 -3.61 17.40
CA LEU A 28 -2.82 -2.49 16.47
C LEU A 28 -1.44 -2.42 15.82
N TYR A 29 -0.36 -2.64 16.57
CA TYR A 29 1.01 -2.64 16.02
C TYR A 29 1.25 -3.84 15.10
N ILE A 30 0.71 -5.00 15.46
CA ILE A 30 0.80 -6.21 14.64
C ILE A 30 0.08 -5.99 13.30
N ILE A 31 -1.16 -5.49 13.35
CA ILE A 31 -1.94 -5.19 12.15
C ILE A 31 -1.23 -4.12 11.30
N PHE A 32 -0.78 -3.03 11.92
CA PHE A 32 -0.08 -1.97 11.21
C PHE A 32 1.19 -2.49 10.53
N GLY A 33 2.03 -3.23 11.26
CA GLY A 33 3.25 -3.84 10.71
C GLY A 33 2.95 -4.80 9.56
N LEU A 34 1.90 -5.61 9.69
CA LEU A 34 1.45 -6.51 8.62
C LEU A 34 1.00 -5.73 7.36
N LEU A 35 0.20 -4.68 7.53
CA LEU A 35 -0.28 -3.85 6.41
C LEU A 35 0.87 -3.13 5.70
N VAL A 36 1.81 -2.56 6.45
CA VAL A 36 3.03 -1.94 5.88
C VAL A 36 3.85 -2.98 5.12
N PHE A 37 4.05 -4.17 5.68
CA PHE A 37 4.78 -5.24 5.02
C PHE A 37 4.12 -5.67 3.71
N VAL A 38 2.80 -5.92 3.72
CA VAL A 38 2.04 -6.31 2.52
C VAL A 38 2.12 -5.22 1.45
N SER A 39 1.94 -3.96 1.84
CA SER A 39 2.03 -2.81 0.93
C SER A 39 3.42 -2.71 0.29
N ALA A 40 4.48 -2.74 1.09
CA ALA A 40 5.86 -2.66 0.59
C ALA A 40 6.23 -3.87 -0.30
N PHE A 41 5.80 -5.06 0.09
CA PHE A 41 6.05 -6.29 -0.68
C PHE A 41 5.44 -6.19 -2.09
N TYR A 42 4.16 -5.82 -2.20
CA TYR A 42 3.51 -5.70 -3.50
C TYR A 42 4.09 -4.55 -4.32
N PHE A 43 4.37 -3.39 -3.71
CA PHE A 43 5.03 -2.30 -4.43
C PHE A 43 6.36 -2.77 -5.06
N LEU A 44 7.23 -3.42 -4.28
CA LEU A 44 8.51 -3.94 -4.77
C LEU A 44 8.31 -5.01 -5.85
N PHE A 45 7.34 -5.92 -5.67
CA PHE A 45 7.03 -6.95 -6.66
C PHE A 45 6.65 -6.33 -8.02
N TYR A 46 5.72 -5.38 -8.04
CA TYR A 46 5.31 -4.72 -9.28
C TYR A 46 6.41 -3.80 -9.86
N TYR A 47 7.19 -3.14 -9.00
CA TYR A 47 8.32 -2.30 -9.42
C TYR A 47 9.40 -3.12 -10.14
N PHE A 48 9.86 -4.23 -9.56
CA PHE A 48 10.89 -5.08 -10.16
C PHE A 48 10.45 -5.79 -11.44
N ASN A 49 9.14 -5.99 -11.62
CA ASN A 49 8.59 -6.55 -12.86
C ASN A 49 8.26 -5.46 -13.92
N GLY A 50 8.49 -4.17 -13.62
CA GLY A 50 8.17 -3.07 -14.55
C GLY A 50 6.67 -2.86 -14.78
N LEU A 51 5.83 -3.35 -13.86
CA LEU A 51 4.36 -3.36 -14.00
C LEU A 51 3.67 -2.21 -13.25
N GLY A 52 4.39 -1.43 -12.45
CA GLY A 52 3.82 -0.34 -11.64
C GLY A 52 3.05 0.70 -12.47
N LEU A 53 3.44 0.91 -13.72
CA LEU A 53 2.78 1.82 -14.67
C LEU A 53 2.35 1.08 -15.95
N ALA A 54 1.92 -0.17 -15.82
CA ALA A 54 1.44 -0.96 -16.96
C ALA A 54 0.13 -0.42 -17.55
N TYR A 55 -0.71 0.18 -16.71
CA TYR A 55 -1.97 0.80 -17.15
C TYR A 55 -1.72 2.24 -17.63
N ASN A 56 -2.16 2.57 -18.84
CA ASN A 56 -1.85 3.85 -19.47
C ASN A 56 -2.40 5.05 -18.70
N ASP A 57 -3.59 4.94 -18.08
CA ASP A 57 -4.14 6.06 -17.31
C ASP A 57 -3.33 6.33 -16.04
N ALA A 58 -2.60 5.35 -15.48
CA ALA A 58 -1.75 5.57 -14.31
C ALA A 58 -0.65 6.60 -14.61
N ARG A 59 -0.04 6.53 -15.80
CA ARG A 59 0.94 7.53 -16.26
C ARG A 59 0.28 8.90 -16.45
N SER A 60 -0.91 8.93 -17.04
CA SER A 60 -1.66 10.18 -17.23
C SER A 60 -1.99 10.87 -15.91
N HIS A 61 -2.37 10.12 -14.88
CA HIS A 61 -2.60 10.65 -13.53
C HIS A 61 -1.33 11.27 -12.94
N LEU A 62 -0.20 10.56 -13.00
CA LEU A 62 1.08 11.06 -12.52
C LEU A 62 1.51 12.33 -13.26
N ASP A 63 1.31 12.40 -14.57
CA ASP A 63 1.64 13.57 -15.38
C ASP A 63 0.73 14.77 -15.07
N ILE A 64 -0.55 14.55 -14.80
CA ILE A 64 -1.45 15.63 -14.33
C ILE A 64 -1.00 16.12 -12.97
N GLY A 65 -0.73 15.22 -12.02
CA GLY A 65 -0.22 15.58 -10.70
C GLY A 65 1.10 16.36 -10.78
N ARG A 66 2.05 15.90 -11.59
CA ARG A 66 3.36 16.55 -11.75
C ARG A 66 3.24 17.93 -12.37
N ARG A 67 2.33 18.09 -13.34
CA ARG A 67 2.06 19.41 -13.97
C ARG A 67 1.59 20.47 -12.99
N VAL A 68 1.01 20.09 -11.85
CA VAL A 68 0.62 21.07 -10.80
C VAL A 68 1.84 21.78 -10.21
N VAL A 69 2.98 21.09 -10.10
CA VAL A 69 4.20 21.59 -9.44
C VAL A 69 5.33 21.91 -10.42
N GLU A 70 5.35 21.31 -11.61
CA GLU A 70 6.42 21.44 -12.59
C GLU A 70 5.91 21.54 -14.03
N GLY A 71 6.73 22.07 -14.95
CA GLY A 71 6.41 22.18 -16.38
C GLY A 71 6.39 23.62 -16.90
N LEU A 72 5.88 23.83 -18.12
CA LEU A 72 5.86 25.16 -18.75
C LEU A 72 4.88 26.15 -18.10
N LYS A 73 3.77 25.63 -17.56
CA LYS A 73 2.71 26.42 -16.91
C LYS A 73 2.19 25.68 -15.67
N PRO A 74 3.02 25.55 -14.61
CA PRO A 74 2.61 24.85 -13.40
C PRO A 74 1.47 25.59 -12.69
N GLY A 75 0.72 24.86 -11.88
CA GLY A 75 -0.30 25.42 -11.01
C GLY A 75 -1.60 24.62 -10.99
N LEU A 76 -2.51 25.03 -10.10
CA LEU A 76 -3.78 24.34 -9.86
C LEU A 76 -4.69 24.30 -11.10
N ALA A 77 -4.49 25.17 -12.09
CA ALA A 77 -5.21 25.13 -13.37
C ALA A 77 -4.89 23.87 -14.20
N GLN A 78 -3.86 23.10 -13.84
CA GLN A 78 -3.57 21.80 -14.45
C GLN A 78 -4.44 20.67 -13.89
N LEU A 79 -5.14 20.90 -12.78
CA LEU A 79 -6.11 19.98 -12.21
C LEU A 79 -7.41 20.00 -13.02
N GLY A 80 -8.17 18.90 -12.97
CA GLY A 80 -9.50 18.84 -13.57
C GLY A 80 -9.45 18.69 -15.09
N SER A 81 -9.13 17.47 -15.53
CA SER A 81 -9.29 17.05 -16.92
C SER A 81 -10.57 16.19 -17.03
N VAL A 82 -10.48 14.99 -17.60
CA VAL A 82 -11.55 13.98 -17.57
C VAL A 82 -11.73 13.35 -16.19
N TRP A 83 -10.77 13.53 -15.28
CA TRP A 83 -10.78 12.98 -13.92
C TRP A 83 -10.95 14.05 -12.85
N LEU A 84 -11.48 13.62 -11.69
CA LEU A 84 -11.60 14.47 -10.50
C LEU A 84 -10.22 14.93 -10.00
N PRO A 85 -10.14 16.12 -9.38
CA PRO A 85 -8.87 16.74 -9.00
C PRO A 85 -8.22 16.11 -7.76
N LEU A 86 -9.00 15.50 -6.87
CA LEU A 86 -8.53 14.95 -5.59
C LEU A 86 -7.31 14.01 -5.71
N PRO A 87 -7.29 12.96 -6.56
CA PRO A 87 -6.13 12.09 -6.68
C PRO A 87 -4.86 12.87 -7.03
N HIS A 88 -4.94 13.81 -7.97
CA HIS A 88 -3.80 14.63 -8.38
C HIS A 88 -3.32 15.57 -7.27
N ILE A 89 -4.24 16.11 -6.45
CA ILE A 89 -3.88 16.92 -5.28
C ILE A 89 -3.12 16.08 -4.25
N LEU A 90 -3.55 14.84 -4.01
CA LEU A 90 -2.88 13.94 -3.06
C LEU A 90 -1.47 13.52 -3.53
N MET A 91 -1.21 13.56 -4.85
CA MET A 91 0.11 13.30 -5.42
C MET A 91 1.09 14.47 -5.24
N VAL A 92 0.61 15.71 -5.15
CA VAL A 92 1.44 16.94 -5.10
C VAL A 92 2.62 16.88 -4.11
N PRO A 93 2.48 16.37 -2.87
CA PRO A 93 3.57 16.36 -1.90
C PRO A 93 4.79 15.50 -2.32
N SER A 94 4.60 14.51 -3.19
CA SER A 94 5.62 13.50 -3.54
C SER A 94 5.95 13.45 -5.04
N ILE A 95 5.06 13.92 -5.91
CA ILE A 95 5.14 13.74 -7.37
C ILE A 95 6.31 14.47 -8.06
N TRP A 96 6.89 15.48 -7.41
CA TRP A 96 8.09 16.18 -7.88
C TRP A 96 9.35 15.32 -7.77
N ASN A 97 9.34 14.25 -6.98
CA ASN A 97 10.47 13.34 -6.87
C ASN A 97 10.52 12.40 -8.08
N ASP A 98 11.62 12.43 -8.84
CA ASP A 98 11.76 11.64 -10.06
C ASP A 98 11.63 10.14 -9.85
N PHE A 99 12.17 9.60 -8.75
CA PHE A 99 12.02 8.18 -8.45
C PHE A 99 10.54 7.84 -8.22
N MET A 100 9.85 8.63 -7.41
CA MET A 100 8.45 8.38 -7.09
C MET A 100 7.52 8.53 -8.31
N TRP A 101 7.83 9.46 -9.22
CA TRP A 101 7.12 9.61 -10.49
C TRP A 101 7.35 8.42 -11.44
N HIS A 102 8.61 8.05 -11.71
CA HIS A 102 8.91 6.94 -12.63
C HIS A 102 8.47 5.58 -12.10
N SER A 103 8.48 5.38 -10.78
CA SER A 103 8.07 4.12 -10.16
C SER A 103 6.56 3.99 -9.95
N GLY A 104 5.80 5.09 -10.09
CA GLY A 104 4.38 5.16 -9.68
C GLY A 104 4.16 5.15 -8.17
N LEU A 105 5.18 5.46 -7.37
CA LEU A 105 5.05 5.52 -5.90
C LEU A 105 4.31 6.79 -5.45
N ALA A 106 4.35 7.85 -6.26
CA ALA A 106 3.69 9.11 -5.95
C ALA A 106 2.15 9.04 -6.05
N GLY A 107 1.59 8.03 -6.73
CA GLY A 107 0.15 7.91 -6.99
C GLY A 107 -0.23 6.74 -7.86
#